data_AF-A0A954YVQ3-F1
#
_entry.id   AF-A0A954YVQ3-F1
#
_cell.length_a   1.000
_cell.length_b   1.000
_cell.length_c   1.000
_cell.angle_alpha   90.00
_cell.angle_beta   90.00
_cell.angle_gamma   90.00
#
_symmetry.space_group_name_H-M   'P 1'
#
loop_
_entity.id
_entity.type
_entity.pdbx_description
1 polymer ?
#
loop_
_entity_poly.entity_id
_entity_poly.type
_entity_poly.pdbx_seq_one_letter_code
_entity_poly.pdbx_strand_id
1 'polypeptide(L)'
;GGGVRNELLCQLTADVTGLPVIAGPTEATVIGNLMIQALARRHVQTIDEIREVVGASFPLATYEPDRGADWTATIARFDALVGAPAVTDNDAG
;
A
#
# COMPACT_ATOMS: atom_id res chain seq x y z
N GLY A 1 6.83 -0.74 5.92
CA GLY A 1 8.02 -1.60 5.73
C GLY A 1 8.97 -0.95 4.74
N GLY A 2 10.21 -1.44 4.57
CA GLY A 2 11.25 -0.74 3.81
C GLY A 2 10.89 -0.28 2.39
N GLY A 3 10.05 -1.04 1.67
CA GLY A 3 9.58 -0.69 0.32
C GLY A 3 8.80 0.62 0.22
N VAL A 4 8.26 1.13 1.33
CA VAL A 4 7.52 2.40 1.39
C VAL A 4 8.40 3.63 1.11
N ARG A 5 9.73 3.48 1.22
CA ARG A 5 10.70 4.54 0.89
C ARG A 5 10.91 4.70 -0.62
N ASN A 6 10.44 3.75 -1.41
CA ASN A 6 10.57 3.82 -2.86
C ASN A 6 9.31 4.50 -3.43
N GLU A 7 9.38 5.82 -3.57
CA GLU A 7 8.28 6.65 -4.08
C GLU A 7 7.79 6.17 -5.45
N LEU A 8 8.72 5.79 -6.34
CA LEU A 8 8.38 5.23 -7.65
C LEU A 8 7.57 3.95 -7.52
N LEU A 9 7.98 3.02 -6.65
CA LEU A 9 7.23 1.79 -6.43
C LEU A 9 5.83 2.05 -5.87
N CYS A 10 5.70 3.00 -4.93
CA CYS A 10 4.42 3.39 -4.37
C CYS A 10 3.49 4.01 -5.44
N GLN A 11 4.01 4.91 -6.27
CA GLN A 11 3.25 5.52 -7.36
C GLN A 11 2.84 4.48 -8.41
N LEU A 12 3.77 3.64 -8.87
CA LEU A 12 3.46 2.55 -9.81
C LEU A 12 2.40 1.61 -9.26
N THR A 13 2.45 1.31 -7.96
CA THR A 13 1.42 0.49 -7.31
C THR A 13 0.06 1.19 -7.34
N ALA A 14 0.00 2.50 -7.05
CA ALA A 14 -1.24 3.26 -7.13
C ALA A 14 -1.79 3.30 -8.57
N ASP A 15 -0.92 3.56 -9.54
CA ASP A 15 -1.30 3.69 -10.95
C ASP A 15 -1.82 2.37 -11.53
N VAL A 16 -1.10 1.25 -11.28
CA VAL A 16 -1.47 -0.07 -11.79
C VAL A 16 -2.73 -0.61 -11.12
N THR A 17 -2.89 -0.41 -9.82
CA THR A 17 -4.06 -0.92 -9.09
C THR A 17 -5.29 -0.03 -9.21
N GLY A 18 -5.12 1.23 -9.64
CA GLY A 18 -6.18 2.22 -9.65
C GLY A 18 -6.68 2.62 -8.26
N LEU A 19 -5.96 2.28 -7.20
CA LEU A 19 -6.31 2.56 -5.81
C LEU A 19 -5.28 3.50 -5.16
N PRO A 20 -5.72 4.42 -4.28
CA PRO A 20 -4.78 5.24 -3.51
C PRO A 20 -3.87 4.35 -2.65
N VAL A 21 -2.57 4.63 -2.70
CA VAL A 21 -1.59 3.96 -1.84
C VAL A 21 -1.22 4.89 -0.70
N ILE A 22 -1.51 4.47 0.52
CA ILE A 22 -1.12 5.18 1.74
C ILE A 22 0.16 4.57 2.29
N ALA A 23 1.23 5.33 2.18
CA ALA A 23 2.56 4.99 2.64
C ALA A 23 2.76 5.47 4.09
N GLY A 24 2.73 4.52 5.02
CA GLY A 24 3.03 4.76 6.44
C GLY A 24 4.53 4.79 6.76
N PRO A 25 4.88 5.05 8.04
CA PRO A 25 6.28 5.12 8.48
C PRO A 25 7.06 3.83 8.18
N THR A 26 8.37 3.97 7.98
CA THR A 26 9.24 2.82 7.65
C THR A 26 9.19 1.78 8.78
N GLU A 27 9.02 2.24 10.00
CA GLU A 27 9.01 1.53 11.27
C GLU A 27 7.65 0.90 11.61
N ALA A 28 6.75 0.72 10.63
CA ALA A 28 5.40 0.20 10.82
C ALA A 28 5.31 -1.06 11.71
N THR A 29 6.27 -1.98 11.60
CA THR A 29 6.32 -3.19 12.45
C THR A 29 6.56 -2.87 13.92
N VAL A 30 7.48 -1.95 14.20
CA VAL A 30 7.80 -1.51 15.59
C VAL A 30 6.59 -0.81 16.20
N ILE A 31 5.97 0.10 15.43
CA ILE A 31 4.79 0.85 15.85
C ILE A 31 3.61 -0.09 16.12
N GLY A 32 3.36 -1.07 15.22
CA GLY A 32 2.31 -2.06 15.42
C GLY A 32 2.48 -2.85 16.72
N ASN A 33 3.70 -3.30 17.01
CA ASN A 33 3.99 -4.02 18.25
C ASN A 33 3.75 -3.14 19.49
N LEU A 34 4.19 -1.88 19.46
CA LEU A 34 3.97 -0.93 20.54
C LEU A 34 2.47 -0.70 20.79
N MET A 35 1.69 -0.52 19.73
CA MET A 35 0.25 -0.25 19.84
C MET A 35 -0.55 -1.46 20.34
N ILE A 36 -0.17 -2.68 19.95
CA ILE A 36 -0.78 -3.90 20.51
C ILE A 36 -0.46 -4.04 22.00
N GLN A 37 0.77 -3.70 22.43
CA GLN A 37 1.11 -3.66 23.86
C GLN A 37 0.33 -2.56 24.61
N ALA A 38 0.12 -1.40 23.99
CA ALA A 38 -0.70 -0.33 24.55
C ALA A 38 -2.16 -0.76 24.73
N LEU A 39 -2.73 -1.48 23.76
CA LEU A 39 -4.06 -2.07 23.85
C LEU A 39 -4.17 -3.10 24.97
N ALA A 40 -3.19 -4.01 25.08
CA ALA A 40 -3.14 -5.00 26.16
C ALA A 40 -3.11 -4.37 27.56
N ARG A 41 -2.52 -3.17 27.68
CA ARG A 41 -2.46 -2.38 28.92
C ARG A 41 -3.61 -1.39 29.07
N ARG A 42 -4.57 -1.38 28.13
CA ARG A 42 -5.71 -0.45 28.04
C ARG A 42 -5.31 1.04 28.01
N HIS A 43 -4.14 1.37 27.47
CA HIS A 43 -3.80 2.75 27.13
C HIS A 43 -4.54 3.25 25.89
N VAL A 44 -4.96 2.32 25.03
CA VAL A 44 -5.96 2.48 23.97
C VAL A 44 -6.99 1.35 24.11
N GLN A 45 -8.21 1.56 23.64
CA GLN A 45 -9.36 0.68 23.84
C GLN A 45 -9.68 -0.17 22.62
N THR A 46 -9.38 0.29 21.40
CA THR A 46 -9.77 -0.41 20.16
C THR A 46 -8.67 -0.37 19.09
N ILE A 47 -8.81 -1.25 18.08
CA ILE A 47 -7.96 -1.24 16.88
C ILE A 47 -8.20 0.04 16.06
N ASP A 48 -9.40 0.58 16.06
CA ASP A 48 -9.69 1.82 15.34
C ASP A 48 -9.02 3.02 16.01
N GLU A 49 -9.03 3.08 17.34
CA GLU A 49 -8.25 4.08 18.10
C GLU A 49 -6.75 3.95 17.83
N ILE A 50 -6.23 2.72 17.67
CA ILE A 50 -4.84 2.52 17.24
C ILE A 50 -4.58 3.18 15.88
N ARG A 51 -5.48 2.99 14.90
CA ARG A 51 -5.32 3.57 13.56
C ARG A 51 -5.36 5.09 13.60
N GLU A 52 -6.27 5.67 14.39
CA GLU A 52 -6.36 7.11 14.59
C GLU A 52 -5.08 7.68 15.21
N VAL A 53 -4.59 7.07 16.31
CA VAL A 53 -3.36 7.51 16.98
C VAL A 53 -2.16 7.42 16.04
N VAL A 54 -2.00 6.31 15.32
CA VAL A 54 -0.89 6.14 14.36
C VAL A 54 -0.98 7.17 13.23
N GLY A 55 -2.17 7.37 12.66
CA GLY A 55 -2.41 8.35 11.60
C GLY A 55 -2.15 9.80 12.03
N ALA A 56 -2.39 10.13 13.30
CA ALA A 56 -2.10 11.44 13.85
C ALA A 56 -0.64 11.64 14.29
N SER A 57 0.12 10.55 14.48
CA SER A 57 1.47 10.60 15.07
C SER A 57 2.61 10.68 14.05
N PHE A 58 2.36 10.28 12.80
CA PHE A 58 3.41 10.18 11.78
C PHE A 58 2.94 10.78 10.46
N PRO A 59 3.85 11.39 9.68
CA PRO A 59 3.52 11.80 8.32
C PRO A 59 3.18 10.56 7.49
N LEU A 60 2.06 10.64 6.77
CA LEU A 60 1.65 9.68 5.76
C LEU A 60 1.81 10.32 4.39
N ALA A 61 2.35 9.56 3.44
CA ALA A 61 2.34 9.96 2.04
C ALA A 61 1.19 9.22 1.33
N THR A 62 0.36 9.96 0.59
CA THR A 62 -0.68 9.37 -0.24
C THR A 62 -0.27 9.52 -1.70
N TYR A 63 -0.27 8.41 -2.42
CA TYR A 63 -0.04 8.36 -3.86
C TYR A 63 -1.38 8.08 -4.52
N GLU A 64 -1.89 9.06 -5.26
CA GLU A 64 -3.12 8.93 -6.03
C GLU A 64 -2.82 8.32 -7.40
N PRO A 65 -3.70 7.47 -7.95
CA PRO A 65 -3.50 6.89 -9.27
C PRO A 65 -3.44 7.96 -10.37
N ASP A 66 -2.40 7.93 -11.20
CA ASP A 66 -2.35 8.71 -12.42
C ASP A 66 -3.17 8.02 -13.53
N ARG A 67 -4.30 8.66 -13.82
CA ARG A 67 -5.24 8.43 -14.92
C ARG A 67 -4.63 8.14 -16.30
N GLY A 68 -3.45 8.71 -16.56
CA GLY A 68 -2.95 8.93 -17.91
C GLY A 68 -2.15 7.78 -18.53
N ALA A 69 -1.70 6.81 -17.74
CA ALA A 69 -0.83 5.75 -18.22
C ALA A 69 -1.62 4.48 -18.63
N ASP A 70 -1.43 4.03 -19.88
CA ASP A 70 -1.91 2.72 -20.32
C ASP A 70 -0.97 1.62 -19.79
N TRP A 71 -1.36 1.00 -18.67
CA TRP A 71 -0.62 -0.09 -18.05
C TRP A 71 -0.73 -1.41 -18.79
N THR A 72 -1.68 -1.55 -19.73
CA THR A 72 -1.95 -2.80 -20.45
C THR A 72 -0.70 -3.28 -21.19
N ALA A 73 -0.07 -2.39 -21.96
CA ALA A 73 1.16 -2.70 -22.70
C ALA A 73 2.35 -3.02 -21.77
N THR A 74 2.42 -2.34 -20.63
CA THR A 74 3.50 -2.53 -19.65
C THR A 74 3.37 -3.88 -18.94
N ILE A 75 2.15 -4.26 -18.54
CA ILE A 75 1.85 -5.56 -17.94
C ILE A 75 2.12 -6.69 -18.94
N ALA A 76 1.63 -6.55 -20.18
CA ALA A 76 1.89 -7.54 -21.23
C ALA A 76 3.39 -7.77 -21.49
N ARG A 77 4.19 -6.69 -21.46
CA ARG A 77 5.66 -6.79 -21.57
C ARG A 77 6.28 -7.48 -20.36
N PHE A 78 5.79 -7.17 -19.15
CA PHE A 78 6.27 -7.81 -17.93
C PHE A 78 6.00 -9.32 -17.95
N ASP A 79 4.77 -9.73 -18.28
CA ASP A 79 4.37 -11.15 -18.38
C ASP A 79 5.26 -11.92 -19.36
N ALA A 80 5.55 -11.33 -20.54
CA ALA A 80 6.46 -11.90 -21.52
C ALA A 80 7.90 -12.08 -20.99
N LEU A 81 8.37 -11.18 -20.12
CA LEU A 81 9.70 -11.25 -19.53
C LEU A 81 9.79 -12.28 -18.39
N VAL A 82 8.74 -12.41 -17.58
CA VAL A 82 8.72 -13.35 -16.44
C VAL A 82 8.20 -14.74 -16.82
N GLY A 83 7.75 -14.94 -18.06
CA GLY A 83 7.17 -16.19 -18.54
C GLY A 83 5.82 -16.52 -17.89
N ALA A 84 5.11 -15.50 -17.41
CA ALA A 84 3.77 -15.67 -16.85
C ALA A 84 2.76 -15.87 -18.00
N PRO A 85 1.76 -16.76 -17.84
CA PRO A 85 0.65 -16.80 -18.78
C PRO A 85 -0.06 -15.44 -18.75
N ALA A 86 -0.38 -14.90 -19.93
CA ALA A 86 -1.06 -13.62 -20.05
C ALA A 86 -2.30 -13.59 -19.14
N VAL A 87 -2.39 -12.57 -18.27
CA VAL A 87 -3.59 -12.32 -17.47
C VAL A 87 -4.73 -12.02 -18.44
N THR A 88 -5.58 -13.01 -18.72
CA THR A 88 -6.82 -12.78 -19.46
C THR A 88 -7.83 -12.20 -18.48
N ASP A 89 -8.27 -10.97 -18.73
CA ASP A 89 -9.40 -10.35 -18.03
C ASP A 89 -10.56 -11.35 -17.97
N ASN A 90 -10.87 -11.82 -16.76
CA ASN A 90 -12.09 -12.54 -16.47
C ASN A 90 -13.10 -11.55 -15.87
N ASP A 91 -13.45 -10.52 -16.64
CA ASP A 91 -14.62 -9.66 -16.41
C ASP A 91 -15.49 -9.67 -17.67
N ALA A 92 -16.23 -10.76 -17.83
CA ALA A 92 -17.43 -10.83 -18.67
C ALA A 92 -18.45 -11.76 -17.99
N GLY A 93 -19.31 -11.19 -17.14
CA GLY A 93 -20.53 -11.85 -16.63
C GLY A 93 -20.76 -11.70 -15.14
#